data_AF-A0A4R5GDS7-F1
#
_entry.id   AF-A0A4R5GDS7-F1
#
_cell.length_a   1.000
_cell.length_b   1.000
_cell.length_c   1.000
_cell.angle_alpha   90.00
_cell.angle_beta   90.00
_cell.angle_gamma   90.00
#
_symmetry.space_group_name_H-M   'P 1'
#
loop_
_entity.id
_entity.type
_entity.pdbx_description
1 polymer ?
#
loop_
_entity_poly.entity_id
_entity_poly.type
_entity_poly.pdbx_seq_one_letter_code
_entity_poly.pdbx_strand_id
1 'polypeptide(L)'
;MVRGLVRRPVLLAALLWAGGVAQASDTDDLLAALQQAQTLAARGTAEVSVFFPPRSVPTRQTNALPVVPFRPALIAAHFTVKRSEAPSLAGRDVTRFDLTPKVGQAARWTIWVDRTWNVPLAFEERMPDGTLARRAVFTSVRAQPARVQRPLLPVPAGLRAAVLTALPGVRFPPGFTPTAVKTRGNGLEITLSDGINVLALVIAPRGVRAAPGVASRRVGNRFVWLVGNLPDAPLRSALAGIQTVDEGELGTFLTAGDSNT
;
A
#
# COMPACT_ATOMS: atom_id res chain seq x y z
N MET A 1 50.09 9.17 60.09
CA MET A 1 48.80 8.53 59.76
C MET A 1 48.72 8.34 58.25
N VAL A 2 49.13 7.17 57.73
CA VAL A 2 49.06 6.83 56.29
C VAL A 2 48.82 5.32 56.15
N ARG A 3 48.07 4.95 55.10
CA ARG A 3 47.83 3.64 54.47
C ARG A 3 46.56 2.88 54.92
N GLY A 4 45.62 2.82 53.98
CA GLY A 4 44.63 1.77 53.84
C GLY A 4 44.24 1.65 52.37
N LEU A 5 44.68 0.57 51.71
CA LEU A 5 44.34 0.22 50.33
C LEU A 5 43.23 -0.85 50.34
N VAL A 6 42.58 -0.99 49.18
CA VAL A 6 41.78 -2.13 48.67
C VAL A 6 40.31 -2.27 49.11
N ARG A 7 39.36 -1.99 48.20
CA ARG A 7 38.71 -2.97 47.28
C ARG A 7 37.51 -2.32 46.56
N ARG A 8 37.54 -2.38 45.22
CA ARG A 8 36.35 -2.19 44.36
C ARG A 8 35.41 -3.39 44.51
N PRO A 9 34.11 -3.19 44.27
CA PRO A 9 33.47 -3.96 43.21
C PRO A 9 32.77 -3.06 42.19
N VAL A 10 32.92 -3.49 40.93
CA VAL A 10 32.15 -3.10 39.75
C VAL A 10 30.77 -3.75 39.83
N LEU A 11 29.71 -3.08 39.33
CA LEU A 11 28.64 -3.61 38.46
C LEU A 11 27.49 -2.57 38.42
N LEU A 12 27.40 -1.77 37.36
CA LEU A 12 26.47 -2.00 36.23
C LEU A 12 25.05 -2.31 36.70
N ALA A 13 24.23 -1.26 36.84
CA ALA A 13 22.79 -1.40 36.95
C ALA A 13 22.08 -0.31 36.13
N ALA A 14 21.39 -0.79 35.10
CA ALA A 14 20.13 -0.25 34.58
C ALA A 14 20.13 1.16 33.96
N LEU A 15 20.53 1.24 32.68
CA LEU A 15 19.91 2.15 31.71
C LEU A 15 19.36 1.34 30.53
N LEU A 16 18.51 0.36 30.86
CA LEU A 16 17.53 -0.18 29.92
C LEU A 16 16.27 0.68 30.02
N TRP A 17 16.34 1.91 29.49
CA TRP A 17 15.13 2.61 29.10
C TRP A 17 14.66 2.01 27.79
N ALA A 18 13.76 1.06 27.95
CA ALA A 18 13.09 0.31 26.91
C ALA A 18 12.38 1.26 25.92
N GLY A 19 13.00 1.52 24.78
CA GLY A 19 12.37 2.15 23.61
C GLY A 19 11.46 1.18 22.84
N GLY A 20 10.61 0.42 23.54
CA GLY A 20 9.90 -0.74 22.97
C GLY A 20 8.40 -0.59 22.77
N VAL A 21 7.75 0.47 23.27
CA VAL A 21 6.27 0.55 23.34
C VAL A 21 5.62 1.48 22.31
N ALA A 22 6.40 2.24 21.53
CA ALA A 22 5.87 3.30 20.66
C ALA A 22 5.27 2.81 19.33
N GLN A 23 5.53 1.57 18.90
CA GLN A 23 5.15 1.13 17.54
C GLN A 23 3.69 0.69 17.40
N ALA A 24 3.09 0.13 18.46
CA ALA A 24 1.68 -0.25 18.44
C ALA A 24 0.79 1.01 18.41
N SER A 25 1.10 2.00 19.26
CA SER A 25 0.37 3.27 19.30
C SER A 25 0.43 4.04 17.97
N ASP A 26 1.60 4.09 17.33
CA ASP A 26 1.75 4.81 16.05
C ASP A 26 0.92 4.17 14.93
N THR A 27 0.84 2.84 14.92
CA THR A 27 0.04 2.09 13.95
C THR A 27 -1.43 2.36 14.21
N ASP A 28 -1.90 2.21 15.45
CA ASP A 28 -3.30 2.39 15.82
C ASP A 28 -3.81 3.81 15.51
N ASP A 29 -3.00 4.83 15.80
CA ASP A 29 -3.29 6.24 15.48
C ASP A 29 -3.53 6.43 13.97
N LEU A 30 -2.65 5.87 13.13
CA LEU A 30 -2.82 5.92 11.68
C LEU A 30 -4.08 5.16 11.24
N LEU A 31 -4.32 3.96 11.77
CA LEU A 31 -5.49 3.16 11.39
C LEU A 31 -6.80 3.88 11.73
N ALA A 32 -6.86 4.56 12.89
CA ALA A 32 -7.99 5.39 13.27
C ALA A 32 -8.24 6.52 12.26
N ALA A 33 -7.17 7.20 11.80
CA ALA A 33 -7.28 8.23 10.77
C ALA A 33 -7.79 7.68 9.42
N LEU A 34 -7.30 6.49 9.02
CA LEU A 34 -7.72 5.84 7.78
C LEU A 34 -9.16 5.33 7.86
N GLN A 35 -9.61 4.90 9.03
CA GLN A 35 -11.01 4.54 9.28
C GLN A 35 -11.92 5.77 9.21
N GLN A 36 -11.53 6.88 9.84
CA GLN A 36 -12.25 8.16 9.74
C GLN A 36 -12.34 8.64 8.29
N ALA A 37 -11.29 8.44 7.49
CA ALA A 37 -11.25 8.82 6.07
C ALA A 37 -12.25 8.05 5.17
N GLN A 38 -12.92 7.02 5.68
CA GLN A 38 -13.99 6.30 4.98
C GLN A 38 -15.33 7.04 5.03
N THR A 39 -15.55 7.84 6.07
CA THR A 39 -16.80 8.56 6.32
C THR A 39 -16.63 10.08 6.23
N LEU A 40 -15.40 10.58 6.30
CA LEU A 40 -15.07 11.99 6.29
C LEU A 40 -13.88 12.29 5.37
N ALA A 41 -13.90 13.39 4.64
CA ALA A 41 -12.78 13.83 3.80
C ALA A 41 -12.63 15.35 3.80
N ALA A 42 -11.40 15.84 3.78
CA ALA A 42 -11.12 17.24 3.49
C ALA A 42 -11.56 17.61 2.06
N ARG A 43 -11.95 18.88 1.88
CA ARG A 43 -12.25 19.49 0.57
C ARG A 43 -11.40 20.73 0.39
N GLY A 44 -11.04 21.06 -0.83
CA GLY A 44 -10.22 22.23 -1.13
C GLY A 44 -9.56 22.09 -2.48
N THR A 45 -8.39 22.70 -2.67
CA THR A 45 -7.58 22.52 -3.89
C THR A 45 -6.39 21.65 -3.55
N ALA A 46 -6.23 20.54 -4.26
CA ALA A 46 -5.07 19.66 -4.13
C ALA A 46 -4.28 19.58 -5.44
N GLU A 47 -2.97 19.48 -5.29
CA GLU A 47 -2.04 19.16 -6.36
C GLU A 47 -1.76 17.65 -6.32
N VAL A 48 -1.83 17.00 -7.48
CA VAL A 48 -1.55 15.58 -7.64
C VAL A 48 -0.50 15.41 -8.72
N SER A 49 0.63 14.82 -8.32
CA SER A 49 1.78 14.52 -9.18
C SER A 49 1.97 13.00 -9.27
N VAL A 50 1.99 12.45 -10.49
CA VAL A 50 2.20 11.02 -10.76
C VAL A 50 3.38 10.87 -11.71
N PHE A 51 4.48 10.32 -11.20
CA PHE A 51 5.73 10.12 -11.91
C PHE A 51 5.92 8.65 -12.35
N PHE A 52 5.17 7.73 -11.75
CA PHE A 52 5.16 6.33 -12.13
C PHE A 52 3.75 5.80 -12.41
N PRO A 53 3.50 5.14 -13.57
CA PRO A 53 4.42 5.09 -14.72
C PRO A 53 4.68 6.50 -15.28
N PRO A 54 5.80 6.71 -16.01
CA PRO A 54 6.19 8.03 -16.52
C PRO A 54 5.08 8.71 -17.34
N ARG A 55 4.89 10.01 -17.13
CA ARG A 55 3.89 10.85 -17.82
C ARG A 55 4.54 12.13 -18.36
N SER A 56 4.04 12.61 -19.50
CA SER A 56 4.47 13.91 -20.06
C SER A 56 4.03 15.09 -19.19
N VAL A 57 2.83 15.01 -18.60
CA VAL A 57 2.32 15.98 -17.63
C VAL A 57 2.01 15.23 -16.33
N PRO A 58 2.96 15.17 -15.39
CA PRO A 58 2.80 14.39 -14.16
C PRO A 58 1.85 15.06 -13.18
N THR A 59 1.71 16.39 -13.24
CA THR A 59 1.03 17.20 -12.21
C THR A 59 -0.28 17.80 -12.70
N ARG A 60 -1.32 17.73 -11.86
CA ARG A 60 -2.63 18.35 -12.09
C ARG A 60 -3.27 18.83 -10.79
N GLN A 61 -4.19 19.78 -10.90
CA GLN A 61 -5.02 20.21 -9.78
C GLN A 61 -6.35 19.44 -9.73
N THR A 62 -6.90 19.27 -8.53
CA THR A 62 -8.17 18.59 -8.25
C THR A 62 -8.79 19.15 -6.97
N ASN A 63 -10.07 18.87 -6.74
CA ASN A 63 -10.79 19.38 -5.57
C ASN A 63 -10.74 18.44 -4.33
N ALA A 64 -10.08 17.29 -4.48
CA ALA A 64 -9.93 16.28 -3.44
C ALA A 64 -8.69 15.40 -3.71
N LEU A 65 -8.13 14.82 -2.65
CA LEU A 65 -7.09 13.81 -2.81
C LEU A 65 -7.62 12.58 -3.57
N PRO A 66 -6.78 11.93 -4.39
CA PRO A 66 -7.11 10.64 -4.98
C PRO A 66 -7.43 9.62 -3.89
N VAL A 67 -8.38 8.72 -4.18
CA VAL A 67 -8.69 7.61 -3.28
C VAL A 67 -7.54 6.60 -3.32
N VAL A 68 -6.99 6.31 -2.14
CA VAL A 68 -6.03 5.22 -1.96
C VAL A 68 -6.78 4.06 -1.29
N PRO A 69 -6.73 2.83 -1.84
CA PRO A 69 -7.49 1.70 -1.32
C PRO A 69 -6.81 1.09 -0.09
N PHE A 70 -6.84 1.82 1.02
CA PHE A 70 -6.25 1.38 2.29
C PHE A 70 -7.00 0.15 2.84
N ARG A 71 -6.25 -0.84 3.33
CA ARG A 71 -6.76 -2.01 4.05
C ARG A 71 -6.08 -2.08 5.42
N PRO A 72 -6.69 -1.52 6.49
CA PRO A 72 -6.08 -1.37 7.81
C PRO A 72 -5.42 -2.65 8.37
N ALA A 73 -6.10 -3.80 8.30
CA ALA A 73 -5.55 -5.06 8.80
C ALA A 73 -4.26 -5.50 8.09
N LEU A 74 -4.17 -5.28 6.78
CA LEU A 74 -2.96 -5.60 6.02
C LEU A 74 -1.84 -4.58 6.28
N ILE A 75 -2.18 -3.29 6.47
CA ILE A 75 -1.20 -2.27 6.89
C ILE A 75 -0.55 -2.68 8.22
N ALA A 76 -1.35 -3.04 9.22
CA ALA A 76 -0.85 -3.50 10.53
C ALA A 76 0.07 -4.74 10.39
N ALA A 77 -0.31 -5.67 9.52
CA ALA A 77 0.46 -6.90 9.27
C ALA A 77 1.79 -6.62 8.56
N HIS A 78 1.81 -5.76 7.54
CA HIS A 78 2.91 -5.69 6.57
C HIS A 78 3.77 -4.42 6.64
N PHE A 79 3.41 -3.42 7.43
CA PHE A 79 4.16 -2.16 7.54
C PHE A 79 4.59 -1.85 8.97
N THR A 80 5.79 -1.31 9.10
CA THR A 80 6.20 -0.54 10.28
C THR A 80 5.75 0.89 10.08
N VAL A 81 4.98 1.41 11.03
CA VAL A 81 4.50 2.80 11.05
C VAL A 81 5.35 3.58 12.05
N LYS A 82 5.79 4.77 11.64
CA LYS A 82 6.47 5.73 12.53
C LYS A 82 5.75 7.06 12.47
N ARG A 83 5.33 7.53 13.63
CA ARG A 83 4.76 8.87 13.81
C ARG A 83 5.87 9.91 13.98
N SER A 84 5.64 11.11 13.44
CA SER A 84 6.49 12.27 13.64
C SER A 84 5.70 13.58 13.52
N GLU A 85 6.23 14.62 14.15
CA GLU A 85 5.76 15.99 13.93
C GLU A 85 6.09 16.45 12.50
N ALA A 86 5.27 17.34 11.95
CA ALA A 86 5.52 17.95 10.65
C ALA A 86 5.00 19.39 10.62
N PRO A 87 5.56 20.26 9.75
CA PRO A 87 5.01 21.59 9.53
C PRO A 87 3.54 21.53 9.08
N SER A 88 2.79 22.59 9.39
CA SER A 88 1.40 22.71 8.97
C SER A 88 1.23 22.58 7.45
N LEU A 89 0.18 21.90 7.01
CA LEU A 89 -0.20 21.79 5.60
C LEU A 89 -1.51 22.52 5.35
N ALA A 90 -1.53 23.37 4.31
CA ALA A 90 -2.70 24.18 3.95
C ALA A 90 -3.31 24.93 5.15
N GLY A 91 -2.44 25.46 6.04
CA GLY A 91 -2.85 26.21 7.24
C GLY A 91 -3.39 25.34 8.39
N ARG A 92 -3.16 24.02 8.36
CA ARG A 92 -3.65 23.09 9.39
C ARG A 92 -2.52 22.27 9.99
N ASP A 93 -2.58 22.03 11.29
CA ASP A 93 -1.61 21.19 11.99
C ASP A 93 -1.78 19.72 11.62
N VAL A 94 -0.67 19.07 11.30
CA VAL A 94 -0.65 17.69 10.83
C VAL A 94 0.29 16.82 11.62
N THR A 95 -0.03 15.53 11.66
CA THR A 95 0.87 14.47 12.08
C THR A 95 1.36 13.74 10.83
N ARG A 96 2.67 13.48 10.74
CA ARG A 96 3.26 12.70 9.67
C ARG A 96 3.43 11.25 10.10
N PHE A 97 2.97 10.34 9.27
CA PHE A 97 3.18 8.91 9.41
C PHE A 97 4.02 8.40 8.25
N ASP A 98 5.17 7.79 8.56
CA ASP A 98 5.99 7.07 7.59
C ASP A 98 5.72 5.58 7.71
N LEU A 99 5.32 4.95 6.59
CA LEU A 99 5.06 3.53 6.48
C LEU A 99 6.17 2.87 5.66
N THR A 100 6.88 1.93 6.28
CA THR A 100 7.92 1.13 5.63
C THR A 100 7.50 -0.34 5.58
N PRO A 101 7.50 -1.00 4.41
CA PRO A 101 7.23 -2.43 4.33
C PRO A 101 8.18 -3.23 5.24
N LYS A 102 7.64 -4.18 6.00
CA LYS A 102 8.44 -5.06 6.88
C LYS A 102 9.28 -6.07 6.08
N VAL A 103 8.85 -6.39 4.86
CA VAL A 103 9.47 -7.39 3.98
C VAL A 103 9.46 -6.94 2.53
N GLY A 104 10.41 -7.44 1.75
CA GLY A 104 10.45 -7.24 0.30
C GLY A 104 10.83 -5.82 -0.12
N GLN A 105 10.37 -5.43 -1.31
CA GLN A 105 10.74 -4.19 -1.99
C GLN A 105 9.48 -3.44 -2.47
N ALA A 106 8.42 -3.46 -1.67
CA ALA A 106 7.22 -2.67 -1.94
C ALA A 106 7.51 -1.17 -1.73
N ALA A 107 6.67 -0.31 -2.30
CA ALA A 107 6.82 1.13 -2.14
C ALA A 107 6.57 1.55 -0.68
N ARG A 108 7.30 2.59 -0.27
CA ARG A 108 7.17 3.27 1.03
C ARG A 108 6.19 4.41 0.91
N TRP A 109 5.57 4.77 2.02
CA TRP A 109 4.59 5.83 2.06
C TRP A 109 4.83 6.82 3.17
N THR A 110 4.48 8.07 2.89
CA THR A 110 4.32 9.10 3.92
C THR A 110 2.90 9.64 3.82
N ILE A 111 2.19 9.73 4.94
CA ILE A 111 0.83 10.25 5.02
C ILE A 111 0.81 11.37 6.05
N TRP A 112 0.25 12.52 5.69
CA TRP A 112 0.04 13.63 6.61
C TRP A 112 -1.44 13.71 6.95
N VAL A 113 -1.75 13.61 8.24
CA VAL A 113 -3.10 13.54 8.79
C VAL A 113 -3.38 14.81 9.57
N ASP A 114 -4.52 15.44 9.31
CA ASP A 114 -5.02 16.58 10.10
C ASP A 114 -5.24 16.19 11.56
N ARG A 115 -4.70 16.96 12.51
CA ARG A 115 -4.85 16.63 13.94
C ARG A 115 -6.26 16.84 14.48
N THR A 116 -7.06 17.70 13.87
CA THR A 116 -8.41 18.04 14.37
C THR A 116 -9.47 17.09 13.81
N TRP A 117 -9.45 16.85 12.50
CA TRP A 117 -10.45 16.04 11.80
C TRP A 117 -10.04 14.58 11.69
N ASN A 118 -8.78 14.26 11.95
CA ASN A 118 -8.20 12.93 11.82
C ASN A 118 -8.38 12.34 10.41
N VAL A 119 -8.14 13.15 9.38
CA VAL A 119 -8.22 12.72 7.96
C VAL A 119 -6.96 13.10 7.19
N PRO A 120 -6.57 12.33 6.15
CA PRO A 120 -5.41 12.66 5.32
C PRO A 120 -5.56 14.01 4.59
N LEU A 121 -4.51 14.84 4.66
CA LEU A 121 -4.36 16.06 3.88
C LEU A 121 -3.30 15.94 2.77
N ALA A 122 -2.39 14.97 2.89
CA ALA A 122 -1.43 14.65 1.85
C ALA A 122 -0.95 13.21 1.95
N PHE A 123 -0.40 12.70 0.86
CA PHE A 123 0.40 11.48 0.85
C PHE A 123 1.50 11.53 -0.23
N GLU A 124 2.55 10.77 0.02
CA GLU A 124 3.62 10.46 -0.93
C GLU A 124 3.81 8.95 -0.97
N GLU A 125 4.03 8.42 -2.18
CA GLU A 125 4.53 7.07 -2.40
C GLU A 125 5.91 7.18 -3.03
N ARG A 126 6.87 6.44 -2.46
CA ARG A 126 8.25 6.37 -2.93
C ARG A 126 8.64 4.94 -3.20
N MET A 127 9.34 4.74 -4.29
CA MET A 127 9.99 3.47 -4.61
C MET A 127 11.00 3.07 -3.52
N PRO A 128 11.42 1.79 -3.48
CA PRO A 128 12.40 1.32 -2.49
C PRO A 128 13.73 2.07 -2.49
N ASP A 129 14.11 2.62 -3.64
CA ASP A 129 15.30 3.47 -3.85
C ASP A 129 15.09 4.93 -3.40
N GLY A 130 13.88 5.29 -2.96
CA GLY A 130 13.51 6.65 -2.55
C GLY A 130 12.91 7.52 -3.65
N THR A 131 12.89 7.04 -4.90
CA THR A 131 12.34 7.77 -6.06
C THR A 131 10.85 8.05 -5.84
N LEU A 132 10.41 9.29 -6.05
CA LEU A 132 9.01 9.69 -5.88
C LEU A 132 8.15 9.10 -7.01
N ALA A 133 7.18 8.26 -6.66
CA ALA A 133 6.27 7.63 -7.61
C ALA A 133 4.98 8.45 -7.77
N ARG A 134 4.41 8.91 -6.64
CA ARG A 134 3.26 9.83 -6.62
C ARG A 134 3.26 10.71 -5.39
N ARG A 135 2.67 11.88 -5.53
CA ARG A 135 2.38 12.82 -4.44
C ARG A 135 1.00 13.40 -4.64
N ALA A 136 0.23 13.52 -3.56
CA ALA A 136 -0.99 14.30 -3.54
C ALA A 136 -1.01 15.16 -2.28
N VAL A 137 -1.28 16.46 -2.40
CA VAL A 137 -1.23 17.39 -1.27
C VAL A 137 -2.27 18.48 -1.45
N PHE A 138 -3.06 18.75 -0.41
CA PHE A 138 -3.88 19.97 -0.40
C PHE A 138 -2.99 21.22 -0.32
N THR A 139 -3.23 22.14 -1.23
CA THR A 139 -2.66 23.49 -1.25
C THR A 139 -3.56 24.49 -0.53
N SER A 140 -4.87 24.21 -0.50
CA SER A 140 -5.86 24.90 0.31
C SER A 140 -6.91 23.91 0.80
N VAL A 141 -7.50 24.16 1.97
CA VAL A 141 -8.54 23.33 2.57
C VAL A 141 -9.69 24.23 3.02
N ARG A 142 -10.93 23.83 2.74
CA ARG A 142 -12.14 24.54 3.19
C ARG A 142 -12.27 24.44 4.70
N ALA A 143 -13.01 25.36 5.32
CA ALA A 143 -13.17 25.40 6.78
C ALA A 143 -13.80 24.13 7.40
N GLN A 144 -14.56 23.35 6.63
CA GLN A 144 -15.21 22.13 7.11
C GLN A 144 -15.00 20.94 6.15
N PRO A 145 -14.81 19.73 6.68
CA PRO A 145 -14.74 18.51 5.89
C PRO A 145 -16.11 18.11 5.34
N ALA A 146 -16.13 17.16 4.40
CA ALA A 146 -17.33 16.57 3.85
C ALA A 146 -17.53 15.16 4.36
N ARG A 147 -18.80 14.77 4.56
CA ARG A 147 -19.15 13.35 4.63
C ARG A 147 -18.92 12.70 3.27
N VAL A 148 -18.36 11.49 3.31
CA VAL A 148 -18.16 10.62 2.15
C VAL A 148 -18.59 9.21 2.53
N GLN A 149 -18.80 8.35 1.54
CA GLN A 149 -19.01 6.92 1.78
C GLN A 149 -18.06 6.14 0.89
N ARG A 150 -17.06 5.50 1.51
CA ARG A 150 -16.06 4.69 0.82
C ARG A 150 -16.11 3.29 1.41
N PRO A 151 -16.81 2.33 0.78
CA PRO A 151 -16.92 0.99 1.33
C PRO A 151 -15.54 0.33 1.37
N LEU A 152 -15.15 -0.14 2.55
CA LEU A 152 -13.99 -1.03 2.69
C LEU A 152 -14.44 -2.44 2.37
N LEU A 153 -14.05 -2.95 1.19
CA LEU A 153 -14.37 -4.32 0.80
C LEU A 153 -13.48 -5.30 1.60
N PRO A 154 -14.06 -6.28 2.32
CA PRO A 154 -13.27 -7.31 2.98
C PRO A 154 -12.49 -8.13 1.94
N VAL A 155 -11.40 -8.77 2.38
CA VAL A 155 -10.70 -9.75 1.53
C VAL A 155 -11.56 -11.01 1.46
N PRO A 156 -11.99 -11.46 0.27
CA PRO A 156 -12.83 -12.66 0.18
C PRO A 156 -12.11 -13.89 0.72
N ALA A 157 -12.78 -14.64 1.60
CA ALA A 157 -12.27 -15.91 2.09
C ALA A 157 -12.08 -16.89 0.92
N GLY A 158 -11.04 -17.71 0.96
CA GLY A 158 -10.75 -18.69 -0.10
C GLY A 158 -10.12 -18.12 -1.38
N LEU A 159 -10.20 -16.81 -1.64
CA LEU A 159 -9.66 -16.21 -2.88
C LEU A 159 -8.18 -16.52 -3.09
N ARG A 160 -7.38 -16.48 -2.03
CA ARG A 160 -5.96 -16.83 -2.13
C ARG A 160 -5.75 -18.25 -2.64
N ALA A 161 -6.52 -19.21 -2.11
CA ALA A 161 -6.43 -20.60 -2.53
C ALA A 161 -6.87 -20.76 -3.99
N ALA A 162 -8.00 -20.15 -4.37
CA ALA A 162 -8.49 -20.16 -5.74
C ALA A 162 -7.46 -19.61 -6.75
N VAL A 163 -6.74 -18.53 -6.41
CA VAL A 163 -5.67 -17.98 -7.27
C VAL A 163 -4.48 -18.94 -7.38
N LEU A 164 -4.12 -19.64 -6.30
CA LEU A 164 -3.03 -20.62 -6.31
C LEU A 164 -3.39 -21.87 -7.11
N THR A 165 -4.65 -22.31 -7.05
CA THR A 165 -5.20 -23.39 -7.88
C THR A 165 -5.22 -22.96 -9.35
N ALA A 166 -5.67 -21.73 -9.63
CA ALA A 166 -5.80 -21.19 -10.98
C ALA A 166 -4.47 -20.98 -11.68
N LEU A 167 -3.42 -20.65 -10.92
CA LEU A 167 -2.08 -20.35 -11.42
C LEU A 167 -1.02 -21.17 -10.65
N PRO A 168 -0.96 -22.51 -10.83
CA PRO A 168 -0.01 -23.34 -10.09
C PRO A 168 1.43 -22.88 -10.33
N GLY A 169 2.13 -22.58 -9.23
CA GLY A 169 3.51 -22.06 -9.25
C GLY A 169 3.64 -20.54 -9.25
N VAL A 170 2.53 -19.78 -9.22
CA VAL A 170 2.57 -18.34 -8.93
C VAL A 170 3.15 -18.07 -7.54
N ARG A 171 3.98 -17.04 -7.43
CA ARG A 171 4.51 -16.57 -6.14
C ARG A 171 4.10 -15.13 -5.95
N PHE A 172 3.28 -14.83 -4.94
CA PHE A 172 2.93 -13.44 -4.66
C PHE A 172 4.17 -12.67 -4.18
N PRO A 173 4.39 -11.43 -4.63
CA PRO A 173 5.43 -10.58 -4.06
C PRO A 173 5.29 -10.49 -2.53
N PRO A 174 6.40 -10.40 -1.76
CA PRO A 174 6.35 -10.42 -0.30
C PRO A 174 5.37 -9.37 0.27
N GLY A 175 4.52 -9.79 1.20
CA GLY A 175 3.48 -8.95 1.81
C GLY A 175 2.18 -8.82 1.00
N PHE A 176 2.17 -9.18 -0.29
CA PHE A 176 0.97 -9.07 -1.11
C PHE A 176 0.07 -10.30 -0.99
N THR A 177 -1.23 -10.06 -0.94
CA THR A 177 -2.28 -11.08 -1.00
C THR A 177 -3.34 -10.70 -2.03
N PRO A 178 -4.00 -11.66 -2.69
CA PRO A 178 -5.20 -11.40 -3.48
C PRO A 178 -6.32 -10.80 -2.64
N THR A 179 -7.00 -9.78 -3.17
CA THR A 179 -8.04 -9.04 -2.44
C THR A 179 -9.32 -8.77 -3.23
N ALA A 180 -9.30 -8.94 -4.55
CA ALA A 180 -10.48 -8.86 -5.41
C ALA A 180 -10.21 -9.53 -6.75
N VAL A 181 -11.29 -9.92 -7.45
CA VAL A 181 -11.28 -10.35 -8.85
C VAL A 181 -12.33 -9.54 -9.59
N LYS A 182 -12.04 -9.13 -10.81
CA LYS A 182 -12.99 -8.51 -11.72
C LYS A 182 -12.71 -8.93 -13.16
N THR A 183 -13.69 -8.76 -14.03
CA THR A 183 -13.48 -8.90 -15.48
C THR A 183 -12.66 -7.72 -16.02
N ARG A 184 -11.85 -7.99 -17.03
CA ARG A 184 -11.06 -6.98 -17.74
C ARG A 184 -11.01 -7.31 -19.22
N GLY A 185 -11.92 -6.71 -19.99
CA GLY A 185 -12.06 -7.05 -21.41
C GLY A 185 -12.37 -8.53 -21.57
N ASN A 186 -11.51 -9.26 -22.29
CA ASN A 186 -11.63 -10.71 -22.48
C ASN A 186 -10.77 -11.55 -21.52
N GLY A 187 -10.47 -11.01 -20.34
CA GLY A 187 -9.66 -11.65 -19.32
C GLY A 187 -10.12 -11.31 -17.89
N LEU A 188 -9.32 -11.74 -16.92
CA LEU A 188 -9.55 -11.50 -15.49
C LEU A 188 -8.44 -10.65 -14.90
N GLU A 189 -8.78 -9.75 -13.99
CA GLU A 189 -7.84 -8.99 -13.16
C GLU A 189 -8.02 -9.35 -11.69
N ILE A 190 -6.98 -9.93 -11.11
CA ILE A 190 -6.84 -10.20 -9.69
C ILE A 190 -6.07 -9.03 -9.05
N THR A 191 -6.71 -8.34 -8.11
CA THR A 191 -6.06 -7.26 -7.36
C THR A 191 -5.25 -7.84 -6.21
N LEU A 192 -3.94 -7.63 -6.21
CA LEU A 192 -3.05 -7.96 -5.09
C LEU A 192 -2.79 -6.71 -4.25
N SER A 193 -2.76 -6.84 -2.92
CA SER A 193 -2.40 -5.73 -2.03
C SER A 193 -1.67 -6.20 -0.79
N ASP A 194 -0.78 -5.36 -0.28
CA ASP A 194 -0.13 -5.47 1.03
C ASP A 194 -0.79 -4.57 2.09
N GLY A 195 -1.86 -3.87 1.72
CA GLY A 195 -2.59 -2.94 2.58
C GLY A 195 -2.69 -1.53 2.02
N ILE A 196 -1.73 -1.10 1.20
CA ILE A 196 -1.73 0.25 0.62
C ILE A 196 -1.16 0.25 -0.80
N ASN A 197 -0.18 -0.60 -1.08
CA ASN A 197 0.30 -0.86 -2.43
C ASN A 197 -0.67 -1.81 -3.12
N VAL A 198 -0.80 -1.64 -4.44
CA VAL A 198 -1.69 -2.44 -5.28
C VAL A 198 -0.96 -2.88 -6.54
N LEU A 199 -1.10 -4.17 -6.85
CA LEU A 199 -0.67 -4.76 -8.12
C LEU A 199 -1.88 -5.38 -8.81
N ALA A 200 -1.88 -5.34 -10.13
CA ALA A 200 -2.85 -6.04 -10.97
C ALA A 200 -2.19 -7.29 -11.55
N LEU A 201 -2.64 -8.47 -11.13
CA LEU A 201 -2.31 -9.75 -11.77
C LEU A 201 -3.41 -10.07 -12.78
N VAL A 202 -3.08 -10.07 -14.05
CA VAL A 202 -4.03 -10.18 -15.15
C VAL A 202 -3.81 -11.48 -15.91
N ILE A 203 -4.90 -12.18 -16.20
CA ILE A 203 -4.96 -13.33 -17.10
C ILE A 203 -5.71 -12.89 -18.36
N ALA A 204 -5.08 -13.00 -19.52
CA ALA A 204 -5.64 -12.51 -20.79
C ALA A 204 -5.19 -13.33 -22.00
N PRO A 205 -5.89 -13.31 -23.14
CA PRO A 205 -5.45 -13.98 -24.36
C PRO A 205 -4.32 -13.25 -25.10
N ARG A 206 -4.04 -11.99 -24.74
CA ARG A 206 -2.96 -11.18 -25.34
C ARG A 206 -1.99 -10.71 -24.26
N GLY A 207 -0.71 -10.74 -24.60
CA GLY A 207 0.35 -10.19 -23.76
C GLY A 207 0.39 -8.67 -23.81
N VAL A 208 1.28 -8.11 -22.98
CA VAL A 208 1.58 -6.68 -22.98
C VAL A 208 3.05 -6.43 -23.24
N ARG A 209 3.34 -5.23 -23.74
CA ARG A 209 4.71 -4.78 -23.96
C ARG A 209 5.42 -4.64 -22.62
N ALA A 210 6.68 -5.07 -22.58
CA ALA A 210 7.55 -4.82 -21.44
C ALA A 210 7.71 -3.31 -21.21
N ALA A 211 7.55 -2.89 -19.96
CA ALA A 211 7.71 -1.53 -19.49
C ALA A 211 8.08 -1.58 -18.00
N PRO A 212 8.64 -0.50 -17.42
CA PRO A 212 8.87 -0.43 -15.99
C PRO A 212 7.59 -0.76 -15.21
N GLY A 213 7.69 -1.67 -14.24
CA GLY A 213 6.55 -2.13 -13.44
C GLY A 213 5.61 -3.10 -14.15
N VAL A 214 6.03 -3.70 -15.26
CA VAL A 214 5.26 -4.69 -16.02
C VAL A 214 6.09 -5.94 -16.25
N ALA A 215 5.63 -7.08 -15.73
CA ALA A 215 6.11 -8.40 -16.12
C ALA A 215 5.00 -9.18 -16.84
N SER A 216 5.37 -9.95 -17.86
CA SER A 216 4.44 -10.80 -18.61
C SER A 216 5.08 -12.15 -18.89
N ARG A 217 4.26 -13.20 -18.83
CA ARG A 217 4.61 -14.58 -19.14
C ARG A 217 3.50 -15.21 -19.97
N ARG A 218 3.86 -15.86 -21.08
CA ARG A 218 2.95 -16.71 -21.83
C ARG A 218 2.86 -18.08 -21.17
N VAL A 219 1.64 -18.60 -21.01
CA VAL A 219 1.36 -19.91 -20.43
C VAL A 219 0.30 -20.58 -21.31
N GLY A 220 0.73 -21.52 -22.16
CA GLY A 220 -0.13 -22.10 -23.19
C GLY A 220 -0.67 -21.04 -24.17
N ASN A 221 -2.00 -20.95 -24.26
CA ASN A 221 -2.71 -19.96 -25.09
C ASN A 221 -3.06 -18.66 -24.34
N ARG A 222 -2.75 -18.56 -23.04
CA ARG A 222 -2.98 -17.37 -22.22
C ARG A 222 -1.67 -16.62 -21.97
N PHE A 223 -1.83 -15.38 -21.53
CA PHE A 223 -0.79 -14.55 -20.96
C PHE A 223 -1.18 -14.21 -19.52
N VAL A 224 -0.21 -14.34 -18.63
CA VAL A 224 -0.29 -13.86 -17.26
C VAL A 224 0.67 -12.69 -17.13
N TRP A 225 0.18 -11.56 -16.63
CA TRP A 225 0.99 -10.36 -16.49
C TRP A 225 0.71 -9.68 -15.16
N LEU A 226 1.75 -9.12 -14.58
CA LEU A 226 1.72 -8.46 -13.29
C LEU A 226 2.16 -7.02 -13.50
N VAL A 227 1.30 -6.08 -13.07
CA VAL A 227 1.52 -4.65 -13.23
C VAL A 227 1.45 -3.97 -11.87
N GLY A 228 2.44 -3.14 -11.56
CA GLY A 228 2.38 -2.28 -10.40
C GLY A 228 3.73 -1.71 -10.01
N ASN A 229 3.73 -0.98 -8.88
CA ASN A 229 4.88 -0.22 -8.44
C ASN A 229 5.86 -1.10 -7.63
N LEU A 230 6.54 -2.00 -8.36
CA LEU A 230 7.58 -2.88 -7.84
C LEU A 230 8.76 -2.91 -8.82
N PRO A 231 9.99 -3.19 -8.34
CA PRO A 231 11.12 -3.48 -9.21
C PRO A 231 10.86 -4.70 -10.11
N ASP A 232 11.51 -4.73 -11.27
CA ASP A 232 11.30 -5.74 -12.31
C ASP A 232 11.60 -7.17 -11.84
N ALA A 233 12.63 -7.36 -11.02
CA ALA A 233 13.05 -8.69 -10.57
C ALA A 233 11.98 -9.40 -9.70
N PRO A 234 11.42 -8.76 -8.65
CA PRO A 234 10.24 -9.27 -7.94
C PRO A 234 9.05 -9.60 -8.86
N LEU A 235 8.73 -8.74 -9.82
CA LEU A 235 7.60 -8.93 -10.73
C LEU A 235 7.79 -10.17 -11.63
N ARG A 236 9.00 -10.36 -12.18
CA ARG A 236 9.32 -11.53 -13.02
C ARG A 236 9.35 -12.82 -12.20
N SER A 237 9.95 -12.77 -11.01
CA SER A 237 10.02 -13.92 -10.10
C SER A 237 8.63 -14.42 -9.70
N ALA A 238 7.68 -13.49 -9.52
CA ALA A 238 6.29 -13.83 -9.18
C ALA A 238 5.61 -14.73 -10.22
N LEU A 239 5.95 -14.54 -11.51
CA LEU A 239 5.34 -15.26 -12.62
C LEU A 239 6.17 -16.46 -13.08
N ALA A 240 7.45 -16.54 -12.72
CA ALA A 240 8.42 -17.48 -13.31
C ALA A 240 8.07 -18.97 -13.12
N GLY A 241 7.32 -19.30 -12.06
CA GLY A 241 6.93 -20.67 -11.74
C GLY A 241 5.60 -21.13 -12.35
N ILE A 242 4.83 -20.25 -12.99
CA ILE A 242 3.47 -20.58 -13.45
C ILE A 242 3.53 -21.61 -14.58
N GLN A 243 2.83 -22.73 -14.38
CA GLN A 243 2.86 -23.89 -15.29
C GLN A 243 1.64 -23.94 -16.21
N THR A 244 0.45 -23.69 -15.66
CA THR A 244 -0.84 -23.75 -16.36
C THR A 244 -1.73 -22.59 -15.91
N VAL A 245 -2.86 -22.42 -16.59
CA VAL A 245 -3.89 -21.42 -16.25
C VAL A 245 -5.25 -22.13 -16.27
N ASP A 246 -5.96 -22.07 -15.15
CA ASP A 246 -7.34 -22.53 -15.01
C ASP A 246 -8.17 -21.48 -14.27
N GLU A 247 -9.14 -20.85 -14.94
CA GLU A 247 -9.88 -19.72 -14.38
C GLU A 247 -11.18 -20.14 -13.67
N GLY A 248 -11.51 -21.44 -13.63
CA GLY A 248 -12.82 -21.94 -13.21
C GLY A 248 -13.28 -21.43 -11.84
N GLU A 249 -12.45 -21.57 -10.81
CA GLU A 249 -12.80 -21.15 -9.45
C GLU A 249 -12.83 -19.63 -9.27
N LEU A 250 -12.09 -18.88 -10.10
CA LEU A 250 -12.00 -17.42 -10.00
C LEU A 250 -13.32 -16.72 -10.34
N GLY A 251 -14.16 -17.34 -11.19
CA GLY A 251 -15.47 -16.81 -11.57
C GLY A 251 -16.42 -16.62 -10.37
N THR A 252 -16.26 -17.40 -9.30
CA THR A 252 -17.08 -17.32 -8.08
C THR A 252 -16.83 -16.05 -7.25
N PHE A 253 -15.75 -15.34 -7.54
CA PHE A 253 -15.35 -14.10 -6.86
C PHE A 253 -15.69 -12.84 -7.66
N LEU A 254 -16.32 -12.97 -8.84
CA LEU A 254 -16.79 -11.85 -9.63
C LEU A 254 -18.01 -11.21 -8.95
N THR A 255 -18.11 -9.89 -9.00
CA THR A 255 -19.30 -9.19 -8.50
C THR A 255 -20.44 -9.31 -9.51
N ALA A 256 -21.69 -9.22 -9.08
CA ALA A 256 -22.87 -9.45 -9.94
C ALA A 256 -22.96 -8.55 -11.19
N GLY A 257 -22.24 -7.42 -11.23
CA GLY A 257 -22.11 -6.58 -12.44
C GLY A 257 -21.16 -7.14 -13.50
N ASP A 258 -20.27 -8.05 -13.10
CA ASP A 258 -19.26 -8.70 -13.94
C ASP A 258 -19.65 -10.14 -14.34
N SER A 259 -20.76 -10.67 -13.81
CA SER A 259 -21.25 -12.03 -14.07
C SER A 259 -22.17 -12.15 -15.30
N ASN A 260 -22.55 -11.02 -15.91
CA ASN A 260 -23.43 -10.96 -17.08
C ASN A 260 -22.73 -10.26 -18.26
N THR A 261 -21.76 -10.94 -18.88
CA THR A 261 -21.31 -10.71 -20.26
C THR A 261 -20.92 -12.02 -20.89
#